data_AF-A0A5J4VEW2-F1
#
_entry.id   AF-A0A5J4VEW2-F1
#
_cell.length_a   1.000
_cell.length_b   1.000
_cell.length_c   1.000
_cell.angle_alpha   90.00
_cell.angle_beta   90.00
_cell.angle_gamma   90.00
#
_symmetry.space_group_name_H-M   'P 1'
#
loop_
_entity.id
_entity.type
_entity.pdbx_description
1 polymer ?
#
loop_
_entity_poly.entity_id
_entity_poly.type
_entity_poly.pdbx_seq_one_letter_code
_entity_poly.pdbx_strand_id
1 'polypeptide(L)'
;MTLSLQTVGPVDFAAALPYVDDIEVNGQTFTNTNGNFSTILFNPPISSGIVKIELLNCIGLEGFGIADKLVHYDRNEHPYSKGWRNIVQFERIGKIQHYDDWIGYLKQFEDGCHVALEVNMDNNPRTLTFFVGNEEIIHYITNIPDSIRFWAFLMNKGDSFQVLKFERLGEPSAKHGEGSRAWEYGTIWK
;
A
#
# COMPACT_ATOMS: atom_id res chain seq x y z
N MET A 1 25.69 -15.48 8.20
CA MET A 1 24.42 -14.81 7.89
C MET A 1 23.54 -15.85 7.21
N THR A 2 22.63 -16.46 7.95
CA THR A 2 21.72 -17.48 7.44
C THR A 2 20.63 -16.76 6.63
N LEU A 3 20.68 -16.87 5.30
CA LEU A 3 19.51 -16.59 4.47
C LEU A 3 18.41 -17.55 4.91
N SER A 4 17.43 -17.06 5.66
CA SER A 4 16.16 -17.76 5.77
C SER A 4 15.60 -17.84 4.36
N LEU A 5 15.50 -19.07 3.81
CA LEU A 5 14.85 -19.30 2.53
C LEU A 5 13.42 -18.75 2.65
N GLN A 6 13.15 -17.59 2.07
CA GLN A 6 11.80 -17.06 2.08
C GLN A 6 11.00 -17.90 1.10
N THR A 7 9.99 -18.59 1.61
CA THR A 7 9.11 -19.40 0.78
C THR A 7 8.26 -18.49 -0.07
N VAL A 8 8.43 -18.57 -1.39
CA VAL A 8 7.53 -17.99 -2.39
C VAL A 8 6.11 -18.53 -2.14
N GLY A 9 5.11 -17.66 -2.24
CA GLY A 9 3.71 -18.04 -2.05
C GLY A 9 2.94 -17.09 -1.13
N PRO A 10 1.74 -17.51 -0.68
CA PRO A 10 0.85 -16.66 0.12
C PRO A 10 1.48 -16.18 1.42
N VAL A 11 1.16 -14.94 1.80
CA VAL A 11 1.44 -14.36 3.11
C VAL A 11 0.15 -14.38 3.91
N ASP A 12 0.14 -15.16 4.98
CA ASP A 12 -0.93 -15.06 5.98
C ASP A 12 -0.91 -13.67 6.61
N PHE A 13 -2.06 -13.01 6.65
CA PHE A 13 -2.17 -11.66 7.14
C PHE A 13 -3.31 -11.45 8.13
N ALA A 14 -3.14 -10.44 8.98
CA ALA A 14 -4.18 -9.92 9.85
C ALA A 14 -4.35 -8.41 9.61
N ALA A 15 -5.59 -7.97 9.49
CA ALA A 15 -5.91 -6.55 9.39
C ALA A 15 -5.94 -5.91 10.79
N ALA A 16 -5.18 -4.84 10.98
CA ALA A 16 -5.28 -3.97 12.14
C ALA A 16 -6.34 -2.91 11.84
N LEU A 17 -7.57 -3.17 12.28
CA LEU A 17 -8.69 -2.24 12.14
C LEU A 17 -8.55 -1.10 13.16
N PRO A 18 -8.73 0.18 12.77
CA PRO A 18 -8.70 1.29 13.71
C PRO A 18 -9.81 1.21 14.77
N TYR A 19 -10.98 0.71 14.35
CA TYR A 19 -12.12 0.46 15.24
C TYR A 19 -12.96 -0.68 14.67
N VAL A 20 -13.16 -1.74 15.44
CA VAL A 20 -13.76 -2.99 14.95
C VAL A 20 -15.22 -2.86 14.51
N ASP A 21 -16.00 -1.96 15.12
CA ASP A 21 -17.42 -1.81 14.77
C ASP A 21 -17.65 -0.98 13.50
N ASP A 22 -16.62 -0.31 12.98
CA ASP A 22 -16.74 0.54 11.77
C ASP A 22 -16.48 -0.22 10.47
N ILE A 23 -15.87 -1.41 10.56
CA ILE A 23 -15.50 -2.22 9.41
C ILE A 23 -16.12 -3.61 9.54
N GLU A 24 -17.01 -3.94 8.62
CA GLU A 24 -17.44 -5.32 8.40
C GLU A 24 -16.36 -6.05 7.60
N VAL A 25 -15.97 -7.24 8.08
CA VAL A 25 -15.02 -8.11 7.40
C VAL A 25 -15.73 -9.39 6.97
N ASN A 26 -15.89 -9.59 5.67
CA ASN A 26 -16.45 -10.82 5.09
C ASN A 26 -15.40 -11.50 4.21
N GLY A 27 -14.76 -12.54 4.75
CA GLY A 27 -13.61 -13.17 4.10
C GLY A 27 -12.42 -12.20 4.01
N GLN A 28 -12.05 -11.81 2.79
CA GLN A 28 -10.97 -10.84 2.52
C GLN A 28 -11.51 -9.47 2.10
N THR A 29 -12.82 -9.25 2.21
CA THR A 29 -13.49 -7.99 1.87
C THR A 29 -13.73 -7.17 3.14
N PHE A 30 -13.37 -5.89 3.07
CA PHE A 30 -13.48 -4.92 4.14
C PHE A 30 -14.46 -3.83 3.71
N THR A 31 -15.52 -3.61 4.47
CA THR A 31 -16.58 -2.65 4.16
C THR A 31 -16.77 -1.67 5.31
N ASN A 32 -16.73 -0.38 5.03
CA ASN A 32 -17.02 0.66 6.00
C ASN A 32 -18.54 0.74 6.26
N THR A 33 -18.98 0.53 7.49
CA THR A 33 -20.41 0.41 7.84
C THR A 33 -21.04 1.70 8.36
N ASN A 34 -20.20 2.64 8.81
CA ASN A 34 -20.65 3.81 9.57
C ASN A 34 -20.22 5.16 8.97
N GLY A 35 -19.28 5.18 8.02
CA GLY A 35 -18.74 6.40 7.40
C GLY A 35 -17.68 7.11 8.24
N ASN A 36 -17.09 6.42 9.23
CA ASN A 36 -15.92 6.90 9.94
C ASN A 36 -14.66 6.59 9.14
N PHE A 37 -13.71 7.52 9.11
CA PHE A 37 -12.47 7.31 8.38
C PHE A 37 -11.70 6.14 8.96
N SER A 38 -11.29 5.22 8.09
CA SER A 38 -10.69 3.94 8.48
C SER A 38 -9.46 3.64 7.63
N THR A 39 -8.27 3.88 8.18
CA THR A 39 -7.00 3.44 7.58
C THR A 39 -6.60 2.07 8.14
N ILE A 40 -6.81 1.02 7.35
CA ILE A 40 -6.59 -0.36 7.76
C ILE A 40 -5.14 -0.75 7.43
N LEU A 41 -4.39 -1.22 8.42
CA LEU A 41 -3.03 -1.73 8.28
C LEU A 41 -3.01 -3.25 8.14
N PHE A 42 -2.05 -3.80 7.40
CA PHE A 42 -1.88 -5.25 7.27
C PHE A 42 -0.61 -5.73 8.00
N ASN A 43 -0.78 -6.74 8.85
CA ASN A 43 0.30 -7.47 9.52
C ASN A 43 0.55 -8.82 8.83
N PRO A 44 1.78 -9.35 8.86
CA PRO A 44 2.95 -8.82 9.56
C PRO A 44 3.60 -7.63 8.83
N PRO A 45 4.39 -6.79 9.53
CA PRO A 45 5.31 -5.88 8.87
C PRO A 45 6.24 -6.65 7.93
N ILE A 46 6.51 -6.09 6.76
CA ILE A 46 7.40 -6.66 5.75
C ILE A 46 8.77 -6.03 5.94
N SER A 47 9.82 -6.85 6.07
CA SER A 47 11.20 -6.39 6.30
C SER A 47 12.24 -7.03 5.38
N SER A 48 11.81 -7.92 4.48
CA SER A 48 12.69 -8.71 3.63
C SER A 48 11.86 -9.40 2.54
N GLY A 49 12.52 -9.79 1.45
CA GLY A 49 11.91 -10.40 0.28
C GLY A 49 11.23 -9.43 -0.66
N ILE A 50 10.66 -10.01 -1.71
CA ILE A 50 9.79 -9.34 -2.66
C ILE A 50 8.36 -9.68 -2.29
N VAL A 51 7.56 -8.68 -1.96
CA VAL A 51 6.20 -8.90 -1.44
C VAL A 51 5.21 -8.03 -2.20
N LYS A 52 4.13 -8.65 -2.67
CA LYS A 52 3.07 -7.99 -3.42
C LYS A 52 1.72 -8.17 -2.73
N ILE A 53 0.98 -7.07 -2.60
CA ILE A 53 -0.42 -7.07 -2.20
C ILE A 53 -1.27 -6.52 -3.35
N GLU A 54 -2.30 -7.25 -3.73
CA GLU A 54 -3.27 -6.89 -4.78
C GLU A 54 -4.64 -6.68 -4.13
N LEU A 55 -5.25 -5.53 -4.41
CA LEU A 55 -6.55 -5.12 -3.90
C LEU A 55 -7.52 -4.92 -5.07
N LEU A 56 -8.75 -5.38 -4.90
CA LEU A 56 -9.90 -4.93 -5.69
C LEU A 56 -10.51 -3.72 -5.00
N ASN A 57 -10.54 -2.58 -5.66
CA ASN A 57 -11.41 -1.48 -5.24
C ASN A 57 -12.86 -1.88 -5.57
N CYS A 58 -13.61 -2.40 -4.60
CA CYS A 58 -15.00 -2.77 -4.83
C CYS A 58 -15.83 -1.52 -5.07
N ILE A 59 -15.69 -0.55 -4.18
CA ILE A 59 -16.30 0.78 -4.28
C ILE A 59 -15.57 1.74 -3.32
N GLY A 60 -15.26 2.95 -3.77
CA GLY A 60 -14.85 4.03 -2.87
C GLY A 60 -13.53 3.83 -2.12
N LEU A 61 -12.62 2.95 -2.58
CA LEU A 61 -11.25 2.94 -2.06
C LEU A 61 -10.60 4.30 -2.37
N GLU A 62 -10.18 5.03 -1.34
CA GLU A 62 -9.65 6.40 -1.51
C GLU A 62 -8.13 6.43 -1.66
N GLY A 63 -7.45 5.44 -1.12
CA GLY A 63 -6.02 5.32 -1.28
C GLY A 63 -5.46 4.06 -0.63
N PHE A 64 -4.23 3.76 -1.02
CA PHE A 64 -3.47 2.62 -0.50
C PHE A 64 -1.99 2.97 -0.49
N GLY A 65 -1.20 2.29 0.31
CA GLY A 65 0.22 2.64 0.43
C GLY A 65 1.00 1.82 1.44
N ILE A 66 2.14 2.38 1.84
CA ILE A 66 2.96 1.84 2.93
C ILE A 66 3.05 2.83 4.08
N ALA A 67 3.25 2.30 5.28
CA ALA A 67 3.54 3.07 6.49
C ALA A 67 4.73 2.45 7.22
N ASP A 68 5.48 3.26 7.97
CA ASP A 68 6.47 2.75 8.92
C ASP A 68 5.83 1.73 9.89
N LYS A 69 6.58 0.70 10.27
CA LYS A 69 6.07 -0.40 11.12
C LYS A 69 5.50 0.04 12.46
N LEU A 70 5.91 1.20 12.99
CA LEU A 70 5.45 1.73 14.27
C LEU A 70 4.14 2.52 14.15
N VAL A 71 3.70 2.82 12.93
CA VAL A 71 2.44 3.50 12.68
C VAL A 71 1.27 2.62 13.11
N HIS A 72 0.35 3.24 13.83
CA HIS A 72 -0.97 2.73 14.21
C HIS A 72 -1.98 3.84 13.95
N TYR A 73 -3.20 3.47 13.57
CA TYR A 73 -4.30 4.40 13.36
C TYR A 73 -5.43 4.12 14.36
N ASP A 74 -5.96 5.19 14.91
CA ASP A 74 -7.19 5.22 15.68
C ASP A 74 -8.37 5.57 14.77
N ARG A 75 -9.58 5.43 15.31
CA ARG A 75 -10.83 5.80 14.63
C ARG A 75 -10.78 7.23 14.09
N ASN A 76 -11.28 7.45 12.87
CA ASN A 76 -11.36 8.76 12.20
C ASN A 76 -10.02 9.43 11.86
N GLU A 77 -8.90 8.74 11.98
CA GLU A 77 -7.62 9.25 11.50
C GLU A 77 -7.43 8.99 10.00
N HIS A 78 -6.98 10.01 9.28
CA HIS A 78 -6.52 9.87 7.91
C HIS A 78 -5.13 9.24 7.87
N PRO A 79 -4.69 8.67 6.71
CA PRO A 79 -3.32 8.19 6.57
C PRO A 79 -2.28 9.24 6.98
N TYR A 80 -2.46 10.49 6.54
CA TYR A 80 -1.53 11.57 6.84
C TYR A 80 -1.55 12.07 8.29
N SER A 81 -2.53 11.66 9.12
CA SER A 81 -2.57 12.01 10.55
C SER A 81 -1.32 11.50 11.29
N LYS A 82 -0.60 10.51 10.73
CA LYS A 82 0.64 9.96 11.28
C LYS A 82 1.90 10.60 10.69
N GLY A 83 1.73 11.70 9.95
CA GLY A 83 2.79 12.51 9.37
C GLY A 83 3.26 11.98 8.01
N TRP A 84 3.33 12.86 7.01
CA TRP A 84 3.74 12.52 5.65
C TRP A 84 5.15 11.93 5.53
N ARG A 85 5.99 12.10 6.56
CA ARG A 85 7.33 11.49 6.63
C ARG A 85 7.29 9.99 6.90
N ASN A 86 6.20 9.46 7.44
CA ASN A 86 6.10 8.06 7.86
C ASN A 86 5.32 7.17 6.88
N ILE A 87 4.73 7.76 5.83
CA ILE A 87 3.87 7.05 4.89
C ILE A 87 4.23 7.37 3.45
N VAL A 88 3.96 6.44 2.53
CA VAL A 88 3.78 6.76 1.11
C VAL A 88 2.36 6.38 0.74
N GLN A 89 1.65 7.28 0.07
CA GLN A 89 0.26 7.11 -0.33
C GLN A 89 0.13 7.15 -1.85
N PHE A 90 -0.67 6.26 -2.41
CA PHE A 90 -1.26 6.41 -3.75
C PHE A 90 -2.74 6.74 -3.59
N GLU A 91 -3.15 7.93 -4.04
CA GLU A 91 -4.54 8.40 -4.01
C GLU A 91 -5.33 7.95 -5.24
N ARG A 92 -6.64 7.78 -5.06
CA ARG A 92 -7.62 7.50 -6.14
C ARG A 92 -7.44 8.39 -7.37
N ILE A 93 -7.13 9.67 -7.15
CA ILE A 93 -6.96 10.68 -8.20
C ILE A 93 -5.61 10.62 -8.94
N GLY A 94 -4.83 9.55 -8.78
CA GLY A 94 -3.57 9.37 -9.49
C GLY A 94 -2.46 10.27 -8.96
N LYS A 95 -2.31 10.33 -7.63
CA LYS A 95 -1.21 11.03 -6.96
C LYS A 95 -0.45 10.09 -6.04
N ILE A 96 0.86 10.20 -6.04
CA ILE A 96 1.74 9.60 -5.04
C ILE A 96 2.18 10.71 -4.09
N GLN A 97 2.02 10.52 -2.79
CA GLN A 97 2.35 11.53 -1.78
C GLN A 97 3.35 10.98 -0.76
N HIS A 98 4.32 11.81 -0.38
CA HIS A 98 5.30 11.55 0.66
C HIS A 98 6.02 12.85 1.06
N TYR A 99 6.46 12.96 2.31
CA TYR A 99 7.33 14.05 2.77
C TYR A 99 6.77 15.47 2.50
N ASP A 100 5.48 15.67 2.74
CA ASP A 100 4.77 16.93 2.49
C ASP A 100 4.76 17.35 1.00
N ASP A 101 5.06 16.42 0.08
CA ASP A 101 5.14 16.63 -1.37
C ASP A 101 4.39 15.53 -2.15
N TRP A 102 4.21 15.73 -3.46
CA TRP A 102 3.44 14.81 -4.30
C TRP A 102 3.90 14.78 -5.76
N ILE A 103 3.72 13.61 -6.37
CA ILE A 103 3.78 13.41 -7.82
C ILE A 103 2.37 13.12 -8.28
N GLY A 104 1.90 13.72 -9.37
CA GLY A 104 0.55 13.48 -9.86
C GLY A 104 0.43 13.46 -11.35
N TYR A 105 -0.82 13.58 -11.83
CA TYR A 105 -1.20 13.34 -13.22
C TYR A 105 -0.90 11.89 -13.66
N LEU A 106 -0.96 10.96 -12.71
CA LEU A 106 -0.81 9.53 -12.97
C LEU A 106 -2.16 8.90 -13.29
N LYS A 107 -2.11 7.63 -13.71
CA LYS A 107 -3.30 6.82 -13.92
C LYS A 107 -4.11 6.76 -12.63
N GLN A 108 -5.35 7.25 -12.70
CA GLN A 108 -6.34 7.14 -11.63
C GLN A 108 -6.86 5.71 -11.57
N PHE A 109 -7.45 5.33 -10.44
CA PHE A 109 -8.16 4.07 -10.32
C PHE A 109 -9.62 4.32 -9.93
N GLU A 110 -10.52 3.52 -10.51
CA GLU A 110 -11.97 3.64 -10.33
C GLU A 110 -12.52 2.40 -9.62
N ASP A 111 -13.82 2.40 -9.34
CA ASP A 111 -14.49 1.24 -8.75
C ASP A 111 -14.42 0.05 -9.72
N GLY A 112 -14.28 -1.16 -9.18
CA GLY A 112 -14.00 -2.38 -9.92
C GLY A 112 -12.54 -2.52 -10.39
N CYS A 113 -11.66 -1.55 -10.18
CA CYS A 113 -10.26 -1.65 -10.61
C CYS A 113 -9.42 -2.49 -9.64
N HIS A 114 -8.47 -3.25 -10.22
CA HIS A 114 -7.40 -3.91 -9.47
C HIS A 114 -6.24 -2.93 -9.28
N VAL A 115 -5.75 -2.82 -8.05
CA VAL A 115 -4.56 -2.03 -7.69
C VAL A 115 -3.58 -2.91 -6.92
N ALA A 116 -2.29 -2.63 -7.02
CA ALA A 116 -1.29 -3.39 -6.25
C ALA A 116 -0.10 -2.56 -5.82
N LEU A 117 0.54 -3.02 -4.74
CA LEU A 117 1.86 -2.57 -4.30
C LEU A 117 2.82 -3.74 -4.35
N GLU A 118 4.01 -3.53 -4.89
CA GLU A 118 5.13 -4.45 -4.76
C GLU A 118 6.28 -3.76 -4.05
N VAL A 119 6.78 -4.36 -2.97
CA VAL A 119 8.02 -3.94 -2.33
C VAL A 119 9.11 -4.97 -2.62
N ASN A 120 10.31 -4.50 -2.96
CA ASN A 120 11.50 -5.32 -2.98
C ASN A 120 12.42 -4.86 -1.84
N MET A 121 12.34 -5.59 -0.73
CA MET A 121 13.11 -5.30 0.48
C MET A 121 14.54 -5.86 0.44
N ASP A 122 14.82 -6.73 -0.52
CA ASP A 122 16.16 -7.32 -0.73
C ASP A 122 16.99 -6.50 -1.73
N ASN A 123 16.37 -5.60 -2.50
CA ASN A 123 17.08 -4.67 -3.37
C ASN A 123 17.83 -3.60 -2.57
N ASN A 124 18.94 -3.12 -3.13
CA ASN A 124 19.67 -1.98 -2.60
C ASN A 124 19.83 -0.92 -3.71
N PRO A 125 19.01 0.14 -3.72
CA PRO A 125 18.07 0.56 -2.68
C PRO A 125 16.77 -0.28 -2.63
N ARG A 126 16.12 -0.39 -1.47
CA ARG A 126 14.79 -1.01 -1.35
C ARG A 126 13.76 -0.22 -2.15
N THR A 127 12.84 -0.90 -2.81
CA THR A 127 11.87 -0.26 -3.71
C THR A 127 10.42 -0.50 -3.31
N LEU A 128 9.56 0.47 -3.67
CA LEU A 128 8.11 0.34 -3.70
C LEU A 128 7.60 0.71 -5.09
N THR A 129 6.78 -0.15 -5.68
CA THR A 129 6.18 0.01 -7.00
C THR A 129 4.66 -0.09 -6.92
N PHE A 130 3.96 0.71 -7.72
CA PHE A 130 2.50 0.77 -7.78
C PHE A 130 1.98 0.19 -9.10
N PHE A 131 0.81 -0.43 -9.05
CA PHE A 131 0.13 -0.94 -10.24
C PHE A 131 -1.34 -0.53 -10.25
N VAL A 132 -1.85 -0.18 -11.42
CA VAL A 132 -3.28 0.11 -11.64
C VAL A 132 -3.76 -0.62 -12.89
N GLY A 133 -4.70 -1.55 -12.72
CA GLY A 133 -5.21 -2.39 -13.81
C GLY A 133 -4.14 -3.30 -14.40
N ASN A 134 -3.29 -3.90 -13.56
CA ASN A 134 -2.12 -4.72 -13.94
C ASN A 134 -1.00 -3.99 -14.71
N GLU A 135 -1.10 -2.68 -14.86
CA GLU A 135 -0.04 -1.85 -15.45
C GLU A 135 0.78 -1.20 -14.35
N GLU A 136 2.10 -1.27 -14.49
CA GLU A 136 3.06 -0.59 -13.61
C GLU A 136 2.97 0.92 -13.80
N ILE A 137 2.93 1.66 -12.69
CA ILE A 137 3.03 3.12 -12.71
C ILE A 137 4.49 3.53 -12.92
N ILE A 138 4.70 4.50 -13.81
CA ILE A 138 6.04 4.96 -14.22
C ILE A 138 6.90 5.51 -13.06
N HIS A 139 6.28 5.88 -11.94
CA HIS A 139 6.95 6.36 -10.74
C HIS A 139 6.99 5.30 -9.66
N TYR A 140 8.18 5.09 -9.10
CA TYR A 140 8.43 4.17 -8.00
C TYR A 140 9.30 4.84 -6.95
N ILE A 141 9.24 4.32 -5.72
CA ILE A 141 9.96 4.89 -4.58
C ILE A 141 11.19 4.03 -4.27
N THR A 142 12.31 4.68 -3.97
CA THR A 142 13.55 4.04 -3.52
C THR A 142 13.86 4.41 -2.07
N ASN A 143 14.75 3.65 -1.43
CA ASN A 143 15.19 3.87 -0.04
C ASN A 143 14.06 3.81 0.99
N ILE A 144 13.00 3.03 0.73
CA ILE A 144 11.95 2.81 1.72
C ILE A 144 12.52 2.23 3.03
N PRO A 145 11.85 2.39 4.19
CA PRO A 145 12.34 1.90 5.48
C PRO A 145 12.69 0.41 5.49
N ASP A 146 13.45 -0.03 6.49
CA ASP A 146 13.85 -1.44 6.64
C ASP A 146 12.68 -2.38 6.97
N SER A 147 11.55 -1.81 7.40
CA SER A 147 10.34 -2.54 7.71
C SER A 147 9.12 -1.64 7.59
N ILE A 148 8.12 -2.11 6.84
CA ILE A 148 6.91 -1.36 6.50
C ILE A 148 5.66 -2.20 6.75
N ARG A 149 4.50 -1.55 6.81
CA ARG A 149 3.19 -2.19 6.68
C ARG A 149 2.48 -1.66 5.44
N PHE A 150 1.74 -2.52 4.76
CA PHE A 150 0.76 -2.08 3.76
C PHE A 150 -0.47 -1.50 4.46
N TRP A 151 -1.15 -0.57 3.80
CA TRP A 151 -2.44 -0.05 4.27
C TRP A 151 -3.39 0.29 3.12
N ALA A 152 -4.68 0.35 3.45
CA ALA A 152 -5.77 0.81 2.58
C ALA A 152 -6.71 1.75 3.36
N PHE A 153 -7.34 2.71 2.68
CA PHE A 153 -8.15 3.76 3.31
C PHE A 153 -9.59 3.82 2.76
N LEU A 154 -10.56 3.75 3.67
CA LEU A 154 -12.00 3.87 3.40
C LEU A 154 -12.57 5.09 4.13
N MET A 155 -13.40 5.88 3.44
CA MET A 155 -13.87 7.17 3.94
C MET A 155 -15.36 7.18 4.26
N ASN A 156 -16.19 6.70 3.34
CA ASN A 156 -17.64 6.78 3.41
C ASN A 156 -18.28 5.44 3.77
N LYS A 157 -19.51 5.51 4.27
CA LYS A 157 -20.33 4.32 4.49
C LYS A 157 -20.61 3.63 3.16
N GLY A 158 -20.34 2.33 3.10
CA GLY A 158 -20.48 1.49 1.91
C GLY A 158 -19.19 1.34 1.11
N ASP A 159 -18.19 2.18 1.34
CA ASP A 159 -16.88 2.02 0.69
C ASP A 159 -16.28 0.67 1.11
N SER A 160 -15.70 -0.04 0.15
CA SER A 160 -15.13 -1.36 0.37
C SER A 160 -14.02 -1.70 -0.61
N PHE A 161 -13.12 -2.57 -0.15
CA PHE A 161 -12.12 -3.21 -0.98
C PHE A 161 -11.98 -4.68 -0.58
N GLN A 162 -11.41 -5.48 -1.47
CA GLN A 162 -11.06 -6.86 -1.19
C GLN A 162 -9.56 -7.08 -1.40
N VAL A 163 -8.90 -7.78 -0.47
CA VAL A 163 -7.56 -8.33 -0.72
C VAL A 163 -7.72 -9.53 -1.65
N LEU A 164 -7.10 -9.49 -2.82
CA LEU A 164 -7.13 -10.57 -3.80
C LEU A 164 -5.92 -11.51 -3.64
N LYS A 165 -4.75 -10.91 -3.43
CA LYS A 165 -3.50 -11.61 -3.21
C LYS A 165 -2.66 -10.85 -2.20
N PHE A 166 -1.97 -11.61 -1.37
CA PHE A 166 -0.88 -11.12 -0.56
C PHE A 166 0.18 -12.22 -0.58
N GLU A 167 1.30 -12.00 -1.26
CA GLU A 167 2.25 -13.05 -1.58
C GLU A 167 3.70 -12.58 -1.60
N ARG A 168 4.60 -13.52 -1.29
CA ARG A 168 6.03 -13.40 -1.56
C ARG A 168 6.32 -13.91 -2.96
N LEU A 169 7.03 -13.11 -3.74
CA LEU A 169 7.42 -13.46 -5.10
C LEU A 169 8.85 -14.04 -5.13
N GLY A 170 9.12 -14.94 -6.07
CA GLY A 170 10.48 -15.44 -6.31
C GLY A 170 11.35 -14.48 -7.10
N GLU A 171 10.74 -13.59 -7.87
CA GLU A 171 11.38 -12.56 -8.68
C GLU A 171 10.50 -11.31 -8.74
N PRO A 172 11.07 -10.10 -8.95
CA PRO A 172 10.28 -8.88 -9.04
C PRO A 172 9.36 -8.93 -10.25
N SER A 173 8.09 -8.55 -10.07
CA SER A 173 7.20 -8.33 -11.22
C SER A 173 7.32 -6.90 -11.75
N ALA A 174 7.78 -5.97 -10.92
CA ALA A 174 8.15 -4.62 -11.32
C ALA A 174 9.36 -4.66 -12.27
N LYS A 175 9.22 -4.00 -13.42
CA LYS A 175 10.25 -3.96 -14.48
C LYS A 175 11.10 -2.71 -14.41
N HIS A 176 10.55 -1.59 -13.93
CA HIS A 176 11.19 -0.27 -13.97
C HIS A 176 11.77 0.04 -15.35
N GLY A 177 10.93 -0.12 -16.38
CA GLY A 177 11.32 -0.03 -17.79
C GLY A 177 11.79 1.36 -18.23
N GLU A 178 12.03 1.50 -19.54
CA GLU A 178 12.43 2.78 -20.11
C GLU A 178 11.39 3.88 -19.81
N GLY A 179 11.87 5.02 -19.32
CA GLY A 179 11.02 6.14 -18.89
C GLY A 179 10.59 6.09 -17.42
N SER A 180 10.77 4.96 -16.71
CA SER A 180 10.50 4.90 -15.27
C SER A 180 11.37 5.88 -14.48
N ARG A 181 10.80 6.51 -13.46
CA ARG A 181 11.48 7.49 -12.61
C ARG A 181 11.38 7.11 -11.14
N ALA A 182 12.54 7.04 -10.50
CA ALA A 182 12.70 6.76 -9.09
C ALA A 182 12.58 8.04 -8.26
N TRP A 183 12.00 7.91 -7.07
CA TRP A 183 11.88 9.00 -6.09
C TRP A 183 12.33 8.52 -4.72
N GLU A 184 13.23 9.26 -4.10
CA GLU A 184 13.86 8.84 -2.85
C GLU A 184 12.92 9.12 -1.66
N TYR A 185 12.67 8.08 -0.86
CA TYR A 185 11.97 8.21 0.42
C TYR A 185 12.74 9.14 1.37
N GLY A 186 12.02 9.96 2.13
CA GLY A 186 12.57 10.92 3.09
C GLY A 186 13.03 12.23 2.45
N THR A 187 12.70 12.47 1.18
CA THR A 187 13.10 13.67 0.44
C THR A 187 11.90 14.39 -0.19
N ILE A 188 12.08 15.68 -0.48
CA ILE A 188 11.14 16.48 -1.27
C ILE A 188 11.31 16.08 -2.74
N TRP A 189 10.21 15.87 -3.45
CA TRP A 189 10.18 15.33 -4.81
C TRP A 189 10.05 16.47 -5.83
N LYS A 190 11.16 16.81 -6.50
CA LYS A 190 11.21 17.86 -7.54
C LYS A 190 11.15 17.32 -8.97
#